data_AF-A0AAN5BYF9-F1
#
_entry.id   AF-A0AAN5BYF9-F1
#
_cell.length_a   1.000
_cell.length_b   1.000
_cell.length_c   1.000
_cell.angle_alpha   90.00
_cell.angle_beta   90.00
_cell.angle_gamma   90.00
#
_symmetry.space_group_name_H-M   'P 1'
#
loop_
_entity.id
_entity.type
_entity.pdbx_description
1 polymer ?
#
loop_
_entity_poly.entity_id
_entity_poly.type
_entity_poly.pdbx_seq_one_letter_code
_entity_poly.pdbx_strand_id
1 'polypeptide(L)'
;MLHPHFRLVFAEAPLPARPGPDVTSVYKDYGPFKAWLRVRPEDLAQNAHDIVRKIEESLAAARLADDCRGATGDWVGLLGFSQGAHLAVGILATQQELRRRGEDDKVWPAYRFAVLLAGRGPLRWLRPDLPMPRGFVDAGQCTTGGEPLVAVDLLQDNRLRTPTVHVHGQTDPGLELHRRLLYQNCDTCMTRLVEWGGNHRVPIKVRDAASVVEQILSVAQQTGVLDGSL
;
A
#
# COMPACT_ATOMS: atom_id res chain seq x y z
N MET A 1 -8.35 15.10 13.16
CA MET A 1 -9.36 14.11 12.69
C MET A 1 -9.41 14.16 11.16
N LEU A 2 -9.64 13.05 10.45
CA LEU A 2 -9.68 13.03 8.97
C LEU A 2 -11.07 13.28 8.36
N HIS A 3 -12.13 12.95 9.09
CA HIS A 3 -13.52 13.00 8.61
C HIS A 3 -13.95 14.30 7.91
N PRO A 4 -13.57 15.52 8.36
CA PRO A 4 -13.97 16.74 7.64
C PRO A 4 -13.26 16.92 6.29
N HIS A 5 -12.20 16.17 6.01
CA HIS A 5 -11.36 16.33 4.82
C HIS A 5 -11.43 15.15 3.85
N PHE A 6 -11.71 13.94 4.36
CA PHE A 6 -11.67 12.72 3.58
C PHE A 6 -12.85 11.81 3.85
N ARG A 7 -13.35 11.19 2.76
CA ARG A 7 -14.14 9.96 2.84
C ARG A 7 -13.19 8.77 2.89
N LEU A 8 -13.37 7.90 3.87
CA LEU A 8 -12.60 6.67 3.99
C LEU A 8 -13.44 5.50 3.46
N VAL A 9 -12.93 4.86 2.41
CA VAL A 9 -13.59 3.73 1.76
C VAL A 9 -12.71 2.49 1.90
N PHE A 10 -13.33 1.40 2.37
CA PHE A 10 -12.63 0.17 2.71
C PHE A 10 -12.92 -0.89 1.65
N ALA A 11 -11.89 -1.25 0.90
CA ALA A 11 -11.95 -2.37 -0.03
C ALA A 11 -11.59 -3.69 0.65
N GLU A 12 -12.12 -4.79 0.13
CA GLU A 12 -11.90 -6.11 0.68
C GLU A 12 -10.91 -6.91 -0.16
N ALA A 13 -9.88 -7.46 0.48
CA ALA A 13 -8.87 -8.23 -0.24
C ALA A 13 -9.48 -9.47 -0.92
N PRO A 14 -9.11 -9.81 -2.17
CA PRO A 14 -9.88 -10.78 -2.95
C PRO A 14 -9.41 -12.24 -2.82
N LEU A 15 -8.20 -12.49 -2.33
CA LEU A 15 -7.64 -13.85 -2.29
C LEU A 15 -7.96 -14.53 -0.95
N PRO A 16 -8.44 -15.77 -0.93
CA PRO A 16 -8.53 -16.56 0.30
C PRO A 16 -7.14 -16.72 0.93
N ALA A 17 -7.06 -16.61 2.25
CA ALA A 17 -5.80 -16.70 2.96
C ALA A 17 -5.93 -17.51 4.25
N ARG A 18 -4.79 -18.03 4.73
CA ARG A 18 -4.70 -18.56 6.09
C ARG A 18 -4.30 -17.44 7.05
N PRO A 19 -4.91 -17.36 8.23
CA PRO A 19 -4.52 -16.36 9.22
C PRO A 19 -3.09 -16.62 9.70
N GLY A 20 -2.38 -15.54 10.03
CA GLY A 20 -1.13 -15.63 10.79
C GLY A 20 -1.41 -15.92 12.28
N PRO A 21 -0.39 -16.34 13.05
CA PRO A 21 -0.53 -16.60 14.49
C PRO A 21 -1.11 -15.40 15.28
N ASP A 22 -0.72 -14.18 14.93
CA ASP A 22 -1.24 -12.97 15.59
C ASP A 22 -2.73 -12.74 15.29
N VAL A 23 -3.19 -13.10 14.10
CA VAL A 23 -4.61 -12.98 13.70
C VAL A 23 -5.45 -14.02 14.44
N THR A 24 -4.98 -15.28 14.52
CA THR A 24 -5.74 -16.34 15.21
C THR A 24 -5.86 -16.10 16.71
N SER A 25 -4.93 -15.38 17.33
CA SER A 25 -4.99 -15.06 18.77
C SER A 25 -6.24 -14.25 19.18
N VAL A 26 -6.78 -13.44 18.27
CA VAL A 26 -7.94 -12.55 18.53
C VAL A 26 -9.13 -12.85 17.61
N TYR A 27 -8.87 -13.22 16.35
CA TYR A 27 -9.88 -13.28 15.29
C TYR A 27 -10.09 -14.69 14.75
N LYS A 28 -9.71 -15.76 15.47
CA LYS A 28 -9.81 -17.15 14.99
C LYS A 28 -11.17 -17.52 14.38
N ASP A 29 -12.26 -16.96 14.93
CA ASP A 29 -13.64 -17.29 14.55
C ASP A 29 -14.24 -16.30 13.53
N TYR A 30 -13.45 -15.31 13.07
CA TYR A 30 -13.88 -14.25 12.13
C TYR A 30 -13.46 -14.54 10.69
N GLY A 31 -13.29 -15.81 10.34
CA GLY A 31 -13.09 -16.21 8.96
C GLY A 31 -14.31 -15.92 8.07
N PRO A 32 -14.18 -16.01 6.74
CA PRO A 32 -12.96 -16.39 6.01
C PRO A 32 -11.91 -15.27 5.98
N PHE A 33 -10.63 -15.63 6.12
CA PHE A 33 -9.53 -14.68 6.03
C PHE A 33 -9.11 -14.43 4.59
N LYS A 34 -8.66 -13.21 4.31
CA LYS A 34 -8.35 -12.76 2.96
C LYS A 34 -6.99 -12.04 2.88
N ALA A 35 -6.41 -12.03 1.69
CA ALA A 35 -5.14 -11.40 1.35
C ALA A 35 -5.20 -10.70 0.00
N TRP A 36 -4.39 -9.65 -0.16
CA TRP A 36 -4.22 -8.90 -1.41
C TRP A 36 -3.30 -9.63 -2.38
N LEU A 37 -2.25 -10.25 -1.85
CA LEU A 37 -1.21 -10.95 -2.59
C LEU A 37 -1.00 -12.34 -1.97
N ARG A 38 -0.46 -13.27 -2.76
CA ARG A 38 -0.10 -14.61 -2.26
C ARG A 38 0.85 -14.50 -1.07
N VAL A 39 0.53 -15.17 0.04
CA VAL A 39 1.29 -15.00 1.29
C VAL A 39 2.44 -15.99 1.34
N ARG A 40 2.16 -17.29 1.18
CA ARG A 40 3.09 -18.39 1.44
C ARG A 40 3.23 -19.32 0.23
N PRO A 41 4.35 -20.06 0.11
CA PRO A 41 4.54 -21.05 -0.95
C PRO A 41 3.46 -22.15 -0.98
N GLU A 42 2.88 -22.49 0.17
CA GLU A 42 1.84 -23.52 0.28
C GLU A 42 0.46 -23.01 -0.15
N ASP A 43 0.28 -21.69 -0.28
CA ASP A 43 -0.95 -21.12 -0.84
C ASP A 43 -1.07 -21.49 -2.32
N LEU A 44 -2.30 -21.62 -2.81
CA LEU A 44 -2.57 -21.95 -4.22
C LEU A 44 -1.84 -20.97 -5.15
N ALA A 45 -1.00 -21.53 -6.03
CA ALA A 45 -0.33 -20.76 -7.05
C ALA A 45 -1.37 -20.13 -7.99
N GLN A 46 -1.29 -18.81 -8.13
CA GLN A 46 -2.11 -18.03 -9.04
C GLN A 46 -1.16 -17.21 -9.90
N ASN A 47 -1.47 -17.07 -11.19
CA ASN A 47 -0.69 -16.23 -12.07
C ASN A 47 -0.92 -14.74 -11.71
N ALA A 48 0.02 -13.87 -12.11
CA ALA A 48 -0.06 -12.44 -11.83
C ALA A 48 -1.31 -11.77 -12.43
N HIS A 49 -1.75 -12.19 -13.63
CA HIS A 49 -2.92 -11.62 -14.30
C HIS A 49 -4.19 -11.79 -13.47
N ASP A 50 -4.44 -12.99 -12.94
CA ASP A 50 -5.61 -13.26 -12.12
C ASP A 50 -5.57 -12.52 -10.78
N ILE A 51 -4.40 -12.42 -10.15
CA ILE A 51 -4.25 -11.67 -8.90
C ILE A 51 -4.53 -10.19 -9.13
N VAL A 52 -3.88 -9.60 -10.14
CA VAL A 52 -4.03 -8.17 -10.46
C VAL A 52 -5.46 -7.84 -10.84
N ARG A 53 -6.08 -8.64 -11.72
CA ARG A 53 -7.49 -8.47 -12.11
C ARG A 53 -8.41 -8.48 -10.89
N LYS A 54 -8.26 -9.44 -9.98
CA LYS A 54 -9.06 -9.53 -8.75
C LYS A 54 -8.86 -8.32 -7.82
N ILE A 55 -7.64 -7.80 -7.73
CA ILE A 55 -7.34 -6.58 -6.96
C ILE A 55 -8.07 -5.39 -7.60
N GLU A 56 -7.98 -5.25 -8.92
CA GLU A 56 -8.63 -4.18 -9.68
C GLU A 56 -10.15 -4.22 -9.54
N GLU A 57 -10.75 -5.40 -9.68
CA GLU A 57 -12.19 -5.64 -9.46
C GLU A 57 -12.61 -5.25 -8.04
N SER A 58 -11.85 -5.64 -7.01
CA SER A 58 -12.16 -5.30 -5.61
C SER A 58 -12.09 -3.78 -5.35
N LEU A 59 -11.02 -3.12 -5.81
CA LEU A 59 -10.87 -1.68 -5.66
C LEU A 59 -11.97 -0.94 -6.44
N ALA A 60 -12.27 -1.36 -7.66
CA ALA A 60 -13.34 -0.78 -8.47
C ALA A 60 -14.72 -0.96 -7.83
N ALA A 61 -15.01 -2.12 -7.25
CA ALA A 61 -16.26 -2.38 -6.54
C ALA A 61 -16.43 -1.47 -5.32
N ALA A 62 -15.35 -1.26 -4.55
CA ALA A 62 -15.38 -0.35 -3.41
C ALA A 62 -15.63 1.11 -3.84
N ARG A 63 -15.03 1.55 -4.95
CA ARG A 63 -15.28 2.89 -5.51
C ARG A 63 -16.72 3.05 -5.98
N LEU A 64 -17.20 2.10 -6.79
CA LEU A 64 -18.57 2.11 -7.31
C LEU A 64 -19.61 2.12 -6.17
N ALA A 65 -19.37 1.35 -5.11
CA ALA A 65 -20.25 1.33 -3.95
C ALA A 65 -20.30 2.68 -3.22
N ASP A 66 -19.20 3.43 -3.15
CA ASP A 66 -19.20 4.78 -2.56
C ASP A 66 -19.86 5.81 -3.49
N ASP A 67 -19.62 5.72 -4.79
CA ASP A 67 -20.28 6.56 -5.80
C ASP A 67 -21.80 6.35 -5.79
N CYS A 68 -22.27 5.11 -5.67
CA CYS A 68 -23.69 4.78 -5.51
C CYS A 68 -24.30 5.36 -4.22
N ARG A 69 -23.48 5.72 -3.22
CA ARG A 69 -23.91 6.43 -2.00
C ARG A 69 -23.85 7.95 -2.14
N GLY A 70 -23.61 8.46 -3.35
CA GLY A 70 -23.59 9.88 -3.68
C GLY A 70 -22.22 10.55 -3.53
N ALA A 71 -21.13 9.78 -3.48
CA ALA A 71 -19.80 10.36 -3.51
C ALA A 71 -19.45 10.89 -4.92
N THR A 72 -18.76 12.04 -4.97
CA THR A 72 -18.39 12.70 -6.24
C THR A 72 -16.96 13.24 -6.21
N GLY A 73 -16.19 12.95 -5.16
CA GLY A 73 -14.84 13.47 -4.97
C GLY A 73 -13.77 12.65 -5.68
N ASP A 74 -12.60 13.26 -5.86
CA ASP A 74 -11.43 12.57 -6.40
C ASP A 74 -10.93 11.46 -5.46
N TRP A 75 -10.46 10.37 -6.05
CA TRP A 75 -9.73 9.30 -5.34
C TRP A 75 -8.26 9.69 -5.19
N VAL A 76 -7.93 10.37 -4.09
CA VAL A 76 -6.66 11.09 -3.93
C VAL A 76 -5.54 10.32 -3.26
N GLY A 77 -5.83 9.24 -2.53
CA GLY A 77 -4.78 8.51 -1.83
C GLY A 77 -5.18 7.11 -1.39
N LEU A 78 -4.18 6.36 -0.95
CA LEU A 78 -4.31 5.00 -0.47
C LEU A 78 -3.90 4.93 1.00
N LEU A 79 -4.59 4.10 1.79
CA LEU A 79 -4.19 3.76 3.15
C LEU A 79 -4.13 2.24 3.27
N GLY A 80 -2.96 1.73 3.62
CA GLY A 80 -2.74 0.30 3.72
C GLY A 80 -2.09 -0.08 5.04
N PHE A 81 -2.45 -1.25 5.56
CA PHE A 81 -1.78 -1.89 6.70
C PHE A 81 -1.15 -3.21 6.27
N SER A 82 0.10 -3.46 6.69
CA SER A 82 0.83 -4.70 6.41
C SER A 82 0.85 -5.01 4.89
N GLN A 83 0.23 -6.11 4.45
CA GLN A 83 0.13 -6.42 3.03
C GLN A 83 -0.67 -5.38 2.22
N GLY A 84 -1.63 -4.69 2.83
CA GLY A 84 -2.32 -3.56 2.19
C GLY A 84 -1.39 -2.37 1.93
N ALA A 85 -0.42 -2.11 2.82
CA ALA A 85 0.60 -1.09 2.57
C ALA A 85 1.56 -1.50 1.46
N HIS A 86 1.93 -2.80 1.42
CA HIS A 86 2.72 -3.39 0.34
C HIS A 86 2.01 -3.24 -1.02
N LEU A 87 0.69 -3.48 -1.07
CA LEU A 87 -0.10 -3.24 -2.26
C LEU A 87 -0.13 -1.75 -2.62
N ALA A 88 -0.40 -0.87 -1.67
CA ALA A 88 -0.50 0.57 -1.91
C ALA A 88 0.77 1.16 -2.53
N VAL A 89 1.95 0.79 -1.99
CA VAL A 89 3.22 1.24 -2.56
C VAL A 89 3.50 0.63 -3.94
N GLY A 90 3.08 -0.62 -4.18
CA GLY A 90 3.16 -1.26 -5.51
C GLY A 90 2.29 -0.56 -6.56
N ILE A 91 1.09 -0.11 -6.17
CA ILE A 91 0.19 0.69 -7.02
C ILE A 91 0.89 2.00 -7.42
N LEU A 92 1.38 2.77 -6.44
CA LEU A 92 2.04 4.05 -6.73
C LEU A 92 3.29 3.89 -7.60
N ALA A 93 4.10 2.87 -7.32
CA ALA A 93 5.30 2.57 -8.10
C ALA A 93 4.97 2.17 -9.54
N THR A 94 3.91 1.36 -9.73
CA THR A 94 3.41 1.00 -11.06
C THR A 94 2.94 2.25 -11.82
N GLN A 95 2.20 3.16 -11.17
CA GLN A 95 1.77 4.41 -11.79
C GLN A 95 2.93 5.32 -12.17
N GLN A 96 3.97 5.42 -11.34
CA GLN A 96 5.17 6.19 -11.66
C GLN A 96 5.88 5.62 -12.90
N GLU A 97 5.99 4.30 -12.98
CA GLU A 97 6.65 3.65 -14.11
C GLU A 97 5.86 3.76 -15.42
N LEU A 98 4.53 3.63 -15.37
CA LEU A 98 3.66 3.87 -16.52
C LEU A 98 3.84 5.30 -17.05
N ARG A 99 3.81 6.30 -16.15
CA ARG A 99 4.10 7.70 -16.52
C ARG A 99 5.48 7.87 -17.16
N ARG A 100 6.51 7.19 -16.64
CA ARG A 100 7.88 7.23 -17.19
C ARG A 100 7.94 6.67 -18.62
N ARG A 101 7.09 5.69 -18.93
CA ARG A 101 6.99 5.06 -20.26
C ARG A 101 6.05 5.81 -21.22
N GLY A 102 5.33 6.82 -20.76
CA GLY A 102 4.27 7.47 -21.54
C GLY A 102 3.02 6.58 -21.71
N GLU A 103 2.82 5.63 -20.80
CA GLU A 103 1.66 4.72 -20.78
C GLU A 103 0.55 5.31 -19.90
N ASP A 104 -0.69 5.25 -20.38
CA ASP A 104 -1.86 5.72 -19.63
C ASP A 104 -2.37 4.64 -18.67
N ASP A 105 -2.40 4.94 -17.37
CA ASP A 105 -3.11 4.12 -16.39
C ASP A 105 -4.60 4.48 -16.36
N LYS A 106 -5.41 3.71 -17.10
CA LYS A 106 -6.88 3.90 -17.13
C LYS A 106 -7.63 3.12 -16.07
N VAL A 107 -6.94 2.26 -15.31
CA VAL A 107 -7.60 1.35 -14.36
C VAL A 107 -7.69 1.95 -12.96
N TRP A 108 -6.66 2.67 -12.55
CA TRP A 108 -6.62 3.31 -11.25
C TRP A 108 -6.70 4.83 -11.34
N PRO A 109 -7.38 5.46 -10.38
CA PRO A 109 -7.28 6.90 -10.18
C PRO A 109 -5.83 7.33 -9.99
N ALA A 110 -5.54 8.57 -10.37
CA ALA A 110 -4.24 9.18 -10.13
C ALA A 110 -4.06 9.50 -8.63
N TYR A 111 -3.66 8.50 -7.85
CA TYR A 111 -3.37 8.67 -6.43
C TYR A 111 -2.19 9.62 -6.23
N ARG A 112 -2.37 10.58 -5.33
CA ARG A 112 -1.40 11.65 -5.05
C ARG A 112 -0.51 11.34 -3.85
N PHE A 113 -0.95 10.47 -2.93
CA PHE A 113 -0.13 9.99 -1.81
C PHE A 113 -0.60 8.63 -1.28
N ALA A 114 0.21 7.99 -0.43
CA ALA A 114 -0.21 6.83 0.34
C ALA A 114 0.23 6.87 1.81
N VAL A 115 -0.55 6.23 2.67
CA VAL A 115 -0.25 5.99 4.09
C VAL A 115 0.05 4.51 4.27
N LEU A 116 1.27 4.22 4.70
CA LEU A 116 1.87 2.89 4.73
C LEU A 116 2.10 2.47 6.18
N LEU A 117 1.13 1.76 6.77
CA LEU A 117 1.24 1.25 8.13
C LEU A 117 1.88 -0.14 8.12
N ALA A 118 3.03 -0.30 8.76
CA ALA A 118 3.76 -1.57 8.81
C ALA A 118 3.96 -2.22 7.42
N GLY A 119 4.17 -1.40 6.37
CA GLY A 119 4.36 -1.87 5.00
C GLY A 119 5.77 -2.34 4.72
N ARG A 120 5.93 -3.22 3.73
CA ARG A 120 7.25 -3.68 3.27
C ARG A 120 7.33 -3.71 1.75
N GLY A 121 8.56 -3.78 1.23
CA GLY A 121 8.83 -4.17 -0.14
C GLY A 121 9.00 -5.69 -0.27
N PRO A 122 9.54 -6.16 -1.42
CA PRO A 122 9.89 -5.41 -2.63
C PRO A 122 8.64 -5.06 -3.45
N LEU A 123 8.71 -4.00 -4.25
CA LEU A 123 7.58 -3.46 -5.02
C LEU A 123 7.00 -4.53 -5.97
N ARG A 124 5.67 -4.67 -5.97
CA ARG A 124 4.97 -5.60 -6.88
C ARG A 124 4.64 -4.92 -8.19
N TRP A 125 4.95 -5.60 -9.30
CA TRP A 125 4.51 -5.17 -10.62
C TRP A 125 3.07 -5.60 -10.83
N LEU A 126 2.22 -4.62 -11.14
CA LEU A 126 0.78 -4.82 -11.21
C LEU A 126 0.22 -4.54 -12.60
N ARG A 127 1.07 -4.64 -13.64
CA ARG A 127 0.66 -4.57 -15.06
C ARG A 127 1.25 -5.77 -15.80
N PRO A 128 0.76 -6.99 -15.53
CA PRO A 128 1.39 -8.21 -16.01
C PRO A 128 1.37 -8.34 -17.54
N ASP A 129 0.54 -7.57 -18.23
CA ASP A 129 0.52 -7.45 -19.70
C ASP A 129 1.71 -6.66 -20.28
N LEU A 130 2.46 -5.95 -19.44
CA LEU A 130 3.60 -5.12 -19.83
C LEU A 130 4.92 -5.70 -19.30
N PRO A 131 6.04 -5.47 -20.01
CA PRO A 131 7.36 -5.92 -19.55
C PRO A 131 7.67 -5.39 -18.14
N MET A 132 7.93 -6.32 -17.21
CA MET A 132 8.22 -5.97 -15.82
C MET A 132 9.52 -5.17 -15.73
N PRO A 133 9.51 -3.98 -15.09
CA PRO A 133 10.72 -3.19 -14.90
C PRO A 133 11.68 -3.84 -13.89
N ARG A 134 12.97 -3.49 -13.98
CA ARG A 134 13.94 -3.81 -12.93
C ARG A 134 13.50 -3.16 -11.62
N GLY A 135 13.81 -3.78 -10.49
CA GLY A 135 13.36 -3.29 -9.17
C GLY A 135 12.01 -3.86 -8.71
N PHE A 136 11.22 -4.45 -9.62
CA PHE A 136 9.91 -5.02 -9.30
C PHE A 136 9.95 -6.55 -9.19
N VAL A 137 8.91 -7.06 -8.53
CA VAL A 137 8.64 -8.49 -8.37
C VAL A 137 7.26 -8.82 -8.91
N ASP A 138 7.13 -9.97 -9.54
CA ASP A 138 5.87 -10.47 -10.10
C ASP A 138 4.79 -10.63 -9.00
N ALA A 139 3.56 -10.19 -9.28
CA ALA A 139 2.45 -10.23 -8.32
C ALA A 139 2.05 -11.66 -7.89
N GLY A 140 2.37 -12.68 -8.69
CA GLY A 140 2.17 -14.10 -8.39
C GLY A 140 3.15 -14.67 -7.36
N GLN A 141 4.26 -13.97 -7.08
CA GLN A 141 5.23 -14.40 -6.09
C GLN A 141 4.75 -14.16 -4.65
N CYS A 142 5.07 -15.13 -3.80
CA CYS A 142 4.75 -15.07 -2.37
C CYS A 142 5.37 -13.84 -1.72
N THR A 143 4.64 -13.24 -0.78
CA THR A 143 5.16 -12.13 0.02
C THR A 143 6.05 -12.62 1.16
N THR A 144 6.02 -13.92 1.49
CA THR A 144 6.90 -14.57 2.47
C THR A 144 7.62 -15.77 1.86
N GLY A 145 8.66 -16.28 2.53
CA GLY A 145 9.39 -17.48 2.08
C GLY A 145 10.71 -17.22 1.35
N GLY A 146 11.22 -15.99 1.43
CA GLY A 146 12.49 -15.56 0.84
C GLY A 146 12.31 -14.26 0.06
N GLU A 147 13.20 -13.30 0.26
CA GLU A 147 13.21 -12.06 -0.54
C GLU A 147 13.87 -12.37 -1.89
N PRO A 148 13.15 -12.23 -3.02
CA PRO A 148 13.79 -12.39 -4.32
C PRO A 148 14.92 -11.37 -4.45
N LEU A 149 16.06 -11.81 -5.00
CA LEU A 149 17.17 -10.91 -5.31
C LEU A 149 16.70 -9.93 -6.38
N VAL A 150 16.37 -8.72 -5.96
CA VAL A 150 15.98 -7.66 -6.88
C VAL A 150 17.26 -7.06 -7.45
N ALA A 151 17.44 -7.16 -8.77
CA ALA A 151 18.55 -6.49 -9.45
C ALA A 151 18.39 -4.97 -9.31
N VAL A 152 19.30 -4.33 -8.59
CA VAL A 152 19.36 -2.88 -8.41
C VAL A 152 20.30 -2.30 -9.47
N ASP A 153 19.80 -1.34 -10.25
CA ASP A 153 20.65 -0.53 -11.12
C ASP A 153 21.13 0.69 -10.33
N LEU A 154 22.39 0.66 -9.88
CA LEU A 154 22.96 1.74 -9.08
C LEU A 154 23.06 3.07 -9.83
N LEU A 155 22.89 3.07 -11.17
CA LEU A 155 22.96 4.25 -12.02
C LEU A 155 21.59 4.91 -12.26
N GLN A 156 20.49 4.22 -11.92
CA GLN A 156 19.13 4.74 -12.08
C GLN A 156 18.42 4.84 -10.74
N ASP A 157 18.11 6.07 -10.34
CA ASP A 157 17.24 6.32 -9.19
C ASP A 157 15.78 6.02 -9.54
N ASN A 158 15.38 4.77 -9.34
CA ASN A 158 14.02 4.28 -9.54
C ASN A 158 13.15 4.38 -8.28
N ARG A 159 13.56 5.16 -7.27
CA ARG A 159 12.77 5.32 -6.04
C ARG A 159 11.43 6.00 -6.33
N LEU A 160 10.43 5.63 -5.53
CA LEU A 160 9.11 6.23 -5.58
C LEU A 160 9.17 7.70 -5.15
N ARG A 161 8.73 8.60 -6.03
CA ARG A 161 8.67 10.05 -5.80
C ARG A 161 7.27 10.52 -5.43
N THR A 162 6.24 9.68 -5.55
CA THR A 162 4.91 10.00 -5.02
C THR A 162 4.98 10.08 -3.50
N PRO A 163 4.44 11.14 -2.87
CA PRO A 163 4.50 11.30 -1.43
C PRO A 163 3.94 10.13 -0.63
N THR A 164 4.63 9.76 0.46
CA THR A 164 4.20 8.67 1.34
C THR A 164 4.35 9.02 2.82
N VAL A 165 3.42 8.53 3.64
CA VAL A 165 3.49 8.59 5.11
C VAL A 165 3.75 7.18 5.63
N HIS A 166 4.92 6.95 6.17
CA HIS A 166 5.32 5.68 6.78
C HIS A 166 4.97 5.68 8.26
N VAL A 167 4.29 4.63 8.74
CA VAL A 167 3.92 4.48 10.15
C VAL A 167 4.52 3.18 10.68
N HIS A 168 5.50 3.29 11.57
CA HIS A 168 6.31 2.18 12.07
C HIS A 168 6.07 1.95 13.57
N GLY A 169 5.71 0.72 13.94
CA GLY A 169 5.76 0.28 15.33
C GLY A 169 7.20 -0.04 15.72
N GLN A 170 7.73 0.59 16.77
CA GLN A 170 9.12 0.42 17.19
C GLN A 170 9.43 -0.99 17.73
N THR A 171 8.40 -1.76 18.11
CA THR A 171 8.54 -3.15 18.55
C THR A 171 7.98 -4.14 17.52
N ASP A 172 7.79 -3.72 16.27
CA ASP A 172 7.35 -4.60 15.19
C ASP A 172 8.49 -5.56 14.79
N PRO A 173 8.28 -6.88 14.77
CA PRO A 173 9.29 -7.84 14.29
C PRO A 173 9.74 -7.57 12.84
N GLY A 174 8.87 -6.95 12.02
CA GLY A 174 9.13 -6.56 10.64
C GLY A 174 9.73 -5.17 10.46
N LEU A 175 10.10 -4.45 11.54
CA LEU A 175 10.57 -3.05 11.48
C LEU A 175 11.68 -2.81 10.47
N GLU A 176 12.64 -3.74 10.37
CA GLU A 176 13.73 -3.64 9.41
C GLU A 176 13.24 -3.71 7.95
N LEU A 177 12.20 -4.50 7.67
CA LEU A 177 11.58 -4.54 6.35
C LEU A 177 10.84 -3.23 6.03
N HIS A 178 10.24 -2.60 7.03
CA HIS A 178 9.59 -1.29 6.89
C HIS A 178 10.60 -0.19 6.60
N ARG A 179 11.74 -0.20 7.30
CA ARG A 179 12.86 0.71 7.07
C ARG A 179 13.49 0.51 5.70
N ARG A 180 13.64 -0.72 5.23
CA ARG A 180 14.10 -1.00 3.86
C ARG A 180 13.16 -0.40 2.82
N LEU A 181 11.84 -0.58 2.98
CA LEU A 181 10.88 0.06 2.08
C LEU A 181 11.07 1.59 2.06
N LEU A 182 11.15 2.22 3.24
CA LEU A 182 11.34 3.66 3.38
C LEU A 182 12.62 4.16 2.69
N TYR A 183 13.78 3.54 2.96
CA TYR A 183 15.08 4.08 2.56
C TYR A 183 15.58 3.55 1.21
N GLN A 184 15.12 2.38 0.76
CA GLN A 184 15.60 1.76 -0.48
C GLN A 184 14.61 1.91 -1.63
N ASN A 185 13.30 2.01 -1.36
CA ASN A 185 12.29 2.06 -2.40
C ASN A 185 11.60 3.42 -2.55
N CYS A 186 11.64 4.28 -1.53
CA CYS A 186 11.01 5.61 -1.57
C CYS A 186 12.04 6.73 -1.52
N ASP A 187 11.81 7.81 -2.26
CA ASP A 187 12.63 9.02 -2.19
C ASP A 187 12.39 9.68 -0.82
N THR A 188 13.45 9.80 -0.01
CA THR A 188 13.36 10.32 1.37
C THR A 188 12.93 11.78 1.44
N CYS A 189 13.08 12.54 0.35
CA CYS A 189 12.55 13.91 0.26
C CYS A 189 11.02 13.94 0.12
N MET A 190 10.42 12.80 -0.27
CA MET A 190 8.99 12.65 -0.51
C MET A 190 8.30 11.81 0.59
N THR A 191 9.04 11.38 1.60
CA THR A 191 8.51 10.54 2.68
C THR A 191 8.35 11.33 3.98
N ARG A 192 7.36 10.93 4.77
CA ARG A 192 7.20 11.30 6.19
C ARG A 192 7.26 10.04 7.01
N LEU A 193 7.82 10.10 8.21
CA LEU A 193 7.93 8.96 9.12
C LEU A 193 7.26 9.29 10.46
N VAL A 194 6.36 8.41 10.89
CA VAL A 194 5.78 8.39 12.24
C VAL A 194 6.20 7.09 12.91
N GLU A 195 6.97 7.19 13.99
CA GLU A 195 7.30 6.04 14.84
C GLU A 195 6.46 6.10 16.13
N TRP A 196 6.00 4.94 16.59
CA TRP A 196 5.22 4.84 17.82
C TRP A 196 5.56 3.58 18.62
N GLY A 197 5.31 3.61 19.93
CA GLY A 197 5.59 2.52 20.86
C GLY A 197 4.59 1.36 20.76
N GLY A 198 4.58 0.67 19.62
CA GLY A 198 3.71 -0.46 19.34
C GLY A 198 4.37 -1.53 18.46
N ASN A 199 3.68 -2.66 18.31
CA ASN A 199 4.09 -3.79 17.47
C ASN A 199 3.37 -3.75 16.10
N HIS A 200 3.18 -4.90 15.46
CA HIS A 200 2.53 -5.06 14.16
C HIS A 200 1.01 -4.80 14.19
N ARG A 201 0.63 -3.56 14.47
CA ARG A 201 -0.76 -3.10 14.63
C ARG A 201 -0.96 -1.68 14.09
N VAL A 202 -2.21 -1.28 13.98
CA VAL A 202 -2.60 0.12 13.70
C VAL A 202 -2.59 0.90 15.02
N PRO A 203 -2.03 2.13 15.08
CA PRO A 203 -2.09 2.97 16.28
C PRO A 203 -3.54 3.31 16.63
N ILE A 204 -3.96 2.97 17.86
CA ILE A 204 -5.30 3.26 18.38
C ILE A 204 -5.32 4.28 19.52
N LYS A 205 -4.16 4.51 20.17
CA LYS A 205 -4.04 5.53 21.21
C LYS A 205 -4.19 6.90 20.57
N VAL A 206 -5.04 7.75 21.15
CA VAL A 206 -5.39 9.08 20.62
C VAL A 206 -4.16 9.88 20.21
N ARG A 207 -3.12 9.92 21.06
CA ARG A 207 -1.86 10.62 20.78
C ARG A 207 -1.18 10.10 19.51
N ASP A 208 -0.97 8.78 19.43
CA ASP A 208 -0.22 8.17 18.33
C ASP A 208 -1.03 8.26 17.02
N ALA A 209 -2.36 8.10 17.10
CA ALA A 209 -3.26 8.31 15.96
C ALA A 209 -3.29 9.77 15.50
N ALA A 210 -3.24 10.74 16.42
CA ALA A 210 -3.20 12.16 16.10
C ALA A 210 -1.94 12.52 15.30
N SER A 211 -0.77 11.98 15.68
CA SER A 211 0.48 12.17 14.92
C SER A 211 0.38 11.62 13.50
N VAL A 212 -0.28 10.47 13.29
CA VAL A 212 -0.53 9.95 11.94
C VAL A 212 -1.44 10.89 11.16
N VAL A 213 -2.53 11.36 11.77
CA VAL A 213 -3.48 12.28 11.12
C VAL A 213 -2.82 13.59 10.71
N GLU A 214 -1.96 14.16 11.56
CA GLU A 214 -1.20 15.37 11.25
C GLU A 214 -0.35 15.19 9.98
N GLN A 215 0.38 14.07 9.87
CA GLN A 215 1.20 13.79 8.68
C GLN A 215 0.34 13.55 7.42
N ILE A 216 -0.85 12.96 7.56
CA ILE A 216 -1.81 12.80 6.46
C ILE A 216 -2.30 14.16 5.95
N LEU A 217 -2.66 15.08 6.84
CA LEU A 217 -3.10 16.42 6.46
C LEU A 217 -1.95 17.22 5.81
N SER A 218 -0.74 17.11 6.35
CA SER A 218 0.46 17.75 5.79
C SER A 218 0.76 17.26 4.37
N VAL A 219 0.70 15.95 4.12
CA VAL A 219 0.94 15.42 2.76
C VAL A 219 -0.18 15.78 1.79
N ALA A 220 -1.42 15.85 2.28
CA ALA A 220 -2.55 16.29 1.46
C ALA A 220 -2.42 17.76 1.04
N GLN A 221 -1.94 18.63 1.93
CA GLN A 221 -1.62 20.02 1.57
C GLN A 221 -0.44 20.09 0.57
N GLN A 222 0.65 19.35 0.81
CA GLN A 222 1.79 19.31 -0.11
C GLN A 222 1.38 18.87 -1.53
N THR A 223 0.40 17.96 -1.63
CA THR A 223 -0.06 17.41 -2.90
C THR A 223 -1.21 18.19 -3.54
N GLY A 224 -1.61 19.33 -2.96
CA GLY A 224 -2.74 20.14 -3.43
C GLY A 224 -4.09 19.44 -3.33
N VAL A 225 -4.20 18.40 -2.48
CA VAL A 225 -5.47 17.73 -2.17
C VAL A 225 -6.31 18.58 -1.22
N LEU A 226 -5.65 19.26 -0.27
CA LEU A 226 -6.27 20.24 0.61
C LEU A 226 -5.62 21.60 0.36
N ASP A 227 -6.43 22.65 0.40
CA ASP A 227 -5.93 24.01 0.34
C ASP A 227 -5.08 24.33 1.59
N GLY A 228 -4.01 25.13 1.41
CA GLY A 228 -3.04 25.47 2.46
C GLY A 228 -3.56 26.36 3.59
N SER A 229 -4.85 26.68 3.58
CA SER A 229 -5.56 27.47 4.59
C SER A 229 -6.47 26.56 5.41
N LEU A 230 -5.89 25.89 6.40
CA LEU A 230 -6.61 25.29 7.54
C LEU A 230 -6.18 25.98 8.82
#